data_AF-A0A2C9VAB4-F1
#
_entry.id   AF-A0A2C9VAB4-F1
#
_cell.length_a   1.000
_cell.length_b   1.000
_cell.length_c   1.000
_cell.angle_alpha   90.00
_cell.angle_beta   90.00
_cell.angle_gamma   90.00
#
_symmetry.space_group_name_H-M   'P 1'
#
loop_
_entity.id
_entity.type
_entity.pdbx_description
1 polymer ?
#
loop_
_entity_poly.entity_id
_entity_poly.type
_entity_poly.pdbx_seq_one_letter_code
_entity_poly.pdbx_strand_id
1 'polypeptide(L)'
;MASPTMQLSVKKPLRGTVQKSSEGPGYIGLIVTEICCENALNESGIFHVNSSVELLGRTFVLGTIQGAHIVYVRSASRPAANVGITLQIMADNFNLGGVILLGYGQALNDSLSVGSVVIPKWIAATGVWTWQPFYAAEEDEGQLKFREFNYPEEGDNLLGSVEYEKSQI
;
A
#
# COMPACT_ATOMS: atom_id res chain seq x y z
N MET A 1 29.12 16.43 -39.62
CA MET A 1 28.83 15.02 -39.26
C MET A 1 27.52 15.03 -38.50
N ALA A 2 26.48 14.37 -39.02
CA ALA A 2 25.14 14.39 -38.42
C ALA A 2 25.00 13.20 -37.44
N SER A 3 24.52 13.47 -36.22
CA SER A 3 24.18 12.44 -35.25
C SER A 3 23.03 11.56 -35.77
N PRO A 4 23.03 10.23 -35.52
CA PRO A 4 21.93 9.40 -35.94
C PRO A 4 20.73 9.61 -35.02
N THR A 5 19.60 10.01 -35.59
CA THR A 5 18.31 10.14 -34.92
C THR A 5 17.81 8.76 -34.49
N MET A 6 17.54 8.58 -33.19
CA MET A 6 16.98 7.35 -32.65
C MET A 6 15.52 7.20 -33.12
N GLN A 7 15.27 6.36 -34.12
CA GLN A 7 13.91 6.02 -34.54
C GLN A 7 13.26 5.07 -33.53
N LEU A 8 12.17 5.53 -32.91
CA LEU A 8 11.28 4.70 -32.10
C LEU A 8 10.50 3.72 -33.00
N SER A 9 10.58 2.43 -32.69
CA SER A 9 9.86 1.37 -33.39
C SER A 9 8.37 1.42 -33.05
N VAL A 10 7.55 1.78 -34.04
CA VAL A 10 6.08 1.95 -33.94
C VAL A 10 5.34 0.64 -33.63
N LYS A 11 5.99 -0.52 -33.73
CA LYS A 11 5.36 -1.83 -33.51
C LYS A 11 5.13 -2.18 -32.03
N LYS A 12 5.70 -1.42 -31.09
CA LYS A 12 5.52 -1.62 -29.63
C LYS A 12 5.53 -0.26 -28.91
N PRO A 13 4.40 0.48 -28.88
CA PRO A 13 4.37 1.87 -28.41
C PRO A 13 4.64 2.06 -26.90
N LEU A 14 4.70 0.98 -26.10
CA LEU A 14 4.86 1.06 -24.63
C LEU A 14 6.19 0.51 -24.09
N ARG A 15 7.07 -0.04 -24.94
CA ARG A 15 8.46 -0.34 -24.52
C ARG A 15 9.34 0.86 -24.84
N GLY A 16 9.07 1.98 -24.16
CA GLY A 16 10.14 2.94 -23.90
C GLY A 16 11.19 2.19 -23.09
N THR A 17 12.35 1.96 -23.70
CA THR A 17 13.48 1.23 -23.12
C THR A 17 13.92 1.89 -21.82
N VAL A 18 13.35 1.49 -20.68
CA VAL A 18 14.09 1.51 -19.42
C VAL A 18 14.97 0.27 -19.50
N GLN A 19 16.21 0.46 -19.96
CA GLN A 19 17.25 -0.52 -19.70
C GLN A 19 17.38 -0.59 -18.18
N LYS A 20 16.73 -1.58 -17.56
CA LYS A 20 17.06 -1.96 -16.19
C LYS A 20 18.55 -2.25 -16.16
N SER A 21 19.33 -1.40 -15.52
CA SER A 21 20.69 -1.78 -15.15
C SER A 21 20.54 -2.93 -14.16
N SER A 22 20.74 -4.16 -14.62
CA SER A 22 20.88 -5.34 -13.78
C SER A 22 22.24 -5.38 -13.08
N GLU A 23 23.13 -4.43 -13.38
CA GLU A 23 24.46 -4.29 -12.80
C GLU A 23 24.36 -3.47 -11.51
N GLY A 24 23.85 -4.09 -10.45
CA GLY A 24 23.79 -3.47 -9.12
C GLY A 24 23.07 -4.37 -8.11
N PRO A 25 23.34 -4.19 -6.80
CA PRO A 25 22.63 -4.91 -5.75
C PRO A 25 21.13 -4.63 -5.85
N GLY A 26 20.31 -5.66 -5.68
CA GLY A 26 18.87 -5.53 -5.73
C GLY A 26 18.36 -4.62 -4.61
N TYR A 27 17.42 -3.74 -4.94
CA TYR A 27 16.70 -2.93 -3.97
C TYR A 27 15.59 -3.74 -3.31
N ILE A 28 15.34 -3.51 -2.03
CA ILE A 28 14.09 -3.85 -1.40
C ILE A 28 13.13 -2.68 -1.63
N GLY A 29 12.01 -2.94 -2.29
CA GLY A 29 10.94 -1.95 -2.44
C GLY A 29 10.20 -1.80 -1.12
N LEU A 30 10.08 -0.58 -0.61
CA LEU A 30 9.29 -0.26 0.58
C LEU A 30 8.15 0.68 0.17
N ILE A 31 6.93 0.16 0.20
CA ILE A 31 5.71 0.96 -0.05
C ILE A 31 5.05 1.20 1.29
N VAL A 32 4.94 2.48 1.69
CA VAL A 32 4.23 2.87 2.90
C VAL A 32 2.87 3.44 2.53
N THR A 33 1.82 2.91 3.16
CA THR A 33 0.45 3.29 2.78
C THR A 33 -0.19 4.38 3.61
N GLU A 34 0.39 4.68 4.77
CA GLU A 34 -0.22 5.52 5.81
C GLU A 34 0.80 6.49 6.39
N ILE A 35 0.37 7.71 6.68
CA ILE A 35 1.28 8.79 7.12
C ILE A 35 1.89 8.52 8.50
N CYS A 36 1.16 7.86 9.40
CA CYS A 36 1.69 7.47 10.71
C CYS A 36 2.85 6.48 10.58
N CYS A 37 2.81 5.57 9.59
CA CYS A 37 3.89 4.64 9.30
C CYS A 37 5.10 5.35 8.67
N GLU A 38 4.87 6.34 7.81
CA GLU A 38 5.94 7.18 7.25
C GLU A 38 6.65 7.97 8.36
N ASN A 39 5.88 8.58 9.26
CA ASN A 39 6.43 9.29 10.41
C ASN A 39 7.25 8.35 11.30
N ALA A 40 6.73 7.16 11.63
CA ALA A 40 7.46 6.18 12.43
C ALA A 40 8.78 5.74 11.77
N LEU A 41 8.79 5.55 10.44
CA LEU A 41 10.02 5.24 9.69
C LEU A 41 11.03 6.39 9.80
N ASN A 42 10.58 7.62 9.60
CA ASN A 42 11.44 8.81 9.64
C ASN A 42 11.99 9.08 11.05
N GLU A 43 11.13 9.02 12.07
CA GLU A 43 11.48 9.24 13.48
C GLU A 43 12.42 8.17 14.03
N SER A 44 12.35 6.94 13.52
CA SER A 44 13.25 5.86 13.93
C SER A 44 14.73 6.14 13.60
N GLY A 45 15.00 7.00 12.61
CA GLY A 45 16.35 7.31 12.14
C GLY A 45 17.08 6.16 11.44
N ILE A 46 16.43 5.00 11.23
CA ILE A 46 17.06 3.81 10.65
C ILE A 46 17.21 3.87 9.12
N PHE A 47 16.40 4.71 8.46
CA PHE A 47 16.45 4.89 7.02
C PHE A 47 17.35 6.07 6.67
N HIS A 48 18.52 5.76 6.13
CA HIS A 48 19.48 6.76 5.70
C HIS A 48 19.24 7.10 4.23
N VAL A 49 18.74 8.31 3.99
CA VAL A 49 18.44 8.82 2.65
C VAL A 49 19.72 9.14 1.89
N ASN A 50 19.81 8.66 0.66
CA ASN A 50 20.91 8.95 -0.27
C ASN A 50 20.47 9.94 -1.35
N SER A 51 19.34 9.67 -2.01
CA SER A 51 18.83 10.47 -3.12
C SER A 51 17.32 10.26 -3.30
N SER A 52 16.72 11.01 -4.21
CA SER A 52 15.34 10.78 -4.64
C SER A 52 15.21 10.93 -6.15
N VAL A 53 14.17 10.31 -6.71
CA VAL A 53 13.81 10.42 -8.13
C VAL A 53 12.30 10.53 -8.25
N GLU A 54 11.85 11.42 -9.13
CA GLU A 54 10.44 11.57 -9.45
C GLU A 54 10.09 10.76 -10.69
N LEU A 55 9.11 9.86 -10.57
CA LEU A 55 8.63 9.01 -11.64
C LEU A 55 7.11 9.07 -11.67
N LEU A 56 6.56 9.53 -12.79
CA LEU A 56 5.10 9.54 -13.05
C LEU A 56 4.30 10.18 -11.89
N GLY A 57 4.81 11.29 -11.36
CA GLY A 57 4.16 12.05 -10.28
C GLY A 57 4.38 11.48 -8.87
N ARG A 58 5.32 10.55 -8.69
CA ARG A 58 5.67 9.96 -7.38
C ARG A 58 7.14 10.15 -7.08
N THR A 59 7.45 10.55 -5.85
CA THR A 59 8.82 10.66 -5.36
C THR A 59 9.26 9.33 -4.75
N PHE A 60 10.20 8.66 -5.40
CA PHE A 60 10.89 7.49 -4.88
C PHE A 60 12.16 7.95 -4.16
N VAL A 61 12.31 7.57 -2.90
CA VAL A 61 13.49 7.92 -2.09
C VAL A 61 14.39 6.70 -2.01
N LEU A 62 15.64 6.86 -2.41
CA LEU A 62 16.66 5.83 -2.35
C LEU A 62 17.50 6.03 -1.10
N GLY A 63 17.80 4.93 -0.42
CA GLY A 63 18.59 4.99 0.80
C GLY A 63 19.01 3.61 1.27
N THR A 64 19.38 3.53 2.54
CA THR A 64 19.76 2.26 3.17
C THR A 64 19.11 2.08 4.54
N ILE A 65 18.82 0.83 4.88
CA ILE A 65 18.50 0.40 6.25
C ILE A 65 19.47 -0.73 6.58
N GLN A 66 20.31 -0.55 7.61
CA GLN A 66 21.33 -1.54 8.01
C GLN A 66 22.19 -2.05 6.83
N GLY A 67 22.52 -1.17 5.88
CA GLY A 67 23.31 -1.49 4.69
C GLY A 67 22.53 -2.12 3.52
N ALA A 68 21.27 -2.51 3.71
CA ALA A 68 20.42 -2.96 2.62
C ALA A 68 19.91 -1.77 1.79
N HIS A 69 19.96 -1.87 0.46
CA HIS A 69 19.46 -0.82 -0.43
C HIS A 69 17.94 -0.82 -0.47
N ILE A 70 17.33 0.33 -0.14
CA ILE A 70 15.88 0.51 -0.11
C ILE A 70 15.47 1.52 -1.16
N VAL A 71 14.38 1.22 -1.86
CA VAL A 71 13.61 2.21 -2.63
C VAL A 71 12.26 2.40 -1.96
N TYR A 72 12.11 3.55 -1.31
CA TYR A 72 10.94 3.95 -0.54
C TYR A 72 9.98 4.77 -1.39
N VAL A 73 8.67 4.57 -1.21
CA VAL A 73 7.63 5.45 -1.75
C VAL A 73 6.38 5.41 -0.89
N ARG A 74 5.76 6.57 -0.70
CA ARG A 74 4.41 6.66 -0.13
C ARG A 74 3.36 6.46 -1.21
N SER A 75 2.35 5.64 -0.94
CA SER A 75 1.20 5.47 -1.85
C SER A 75 -0.09 5.33 -1.08
N ALA A 76 -1.18 5.92 -1.55
CA ALA A 76 -2.47 5.72 -0.90
C ALA A 76 -2.88 4.24 -0.92
N SER A 77 -3.35 3.71 0.21
CA SER A 77 -3.89 2.35 0.35
C SER A 77 -5.15 2.13 -0.50
N ARG A 78 -5.90 3.21 -0.78
CA ARG A 78 -7.19 3.16 -1.49
C ARG A 78 -7.25 4.09 -2.71
N PRO A 79 -7.94 3.68 -3.80
CA PRO A 79 -8.25 2.27 -4.11
C PRO A 79 -6.95 1.46 -4.24
N ALA A 80 -7.01 0.13 -4.08
CA ALA A 80 -5.82 -0.74 -4.13
C ALA A 80 -5.02 -0.63 -5.44
N ALA A 81 -5.67 -0.17 -6.52
CA ALA A 81 -5.02 0.18 -7.77
C ALA A 81 -3.87 1.21 -7.61
N ASN A 82 -3.95 2.11 -6.63
CA ASN A 82 -2.87 3.08 -6.35
C ASN A 82 -1.57 2.37 -5.94
N VAL A 83 -1.65 1.39 -5.05
CA VAL A 83 -0.51 0.56 -4.65
C VAL A 83 -0.03 -0.29 -5.83
N GLY A 84 -0.95 -0.88 -6.59
CA GLY A 84 -0.62 -1.68 -7.78
C GLY A 84 0.16 -0.89 -8.84
N ILE A 85 -0.32 0.30 -9.21
CA ILE A 85 0.36 1.20 -10.15
C ILE A 85 1.72 1.63 -9.58
N THR A 86 1.80 1.95 -8.29
CA THR A 86 3.07 2.33 -7.65
C THR A 86 4.10 1.21 -7.73
N LEU A 87 3.68 -0.02 -7.44
CA LEU A 87 4.52 -1.19 -7.53
C LEU A 87 4.95 -1.44 -8.98
N GLN A 88 4.06 -1.27 -9.96
CA GLN A 88 4.42 -1.42 -11.37
C GLN A 88 5.50 -0.40 -11.78
N ILE A 89 5.32 0.88 -11.42
CA ILE A 89 6.31 1.94 -11.68
C ILE A 89 7.65 1.60 -11.00
N MET A 90 7.61 1.16 -9.74
CA MET A 90 8.81 0.77 -9.01
C MET A 90 9.51 -0.42 -9.69
N ALA A 91 8.76 -1.46 -10.02
CA ALA A 91 9.27 -2.67 -10.63
C ALA A 91 9.83 -2.40 -12.03
N ASP A 92 9.30 -1.43 -12.78
CA ASP A 92 9.80 -1.08 -14.11
C ASP A 92 11.12 -0.30 -14.06
N ASN A 93 11.35 0.49 -13.01
CA ASN A 93 12.48 1.41 -12.90
C ASN A 93 13.63 0.94 -12.00
N PHE A 94 13.38 -0.01 -11.09
CA PHE A 94 14.39 -0.50 -10.15
C PHE A 94 14.59 -2.02 -10.25
N ASN A 95 15.82 -2.48 -9.95
CA ASN A 95 16.12 -3.90 -9.83
C ASN A 95 15.67 -4.40 -8.45
N LEU A 96 14.42 -4.88 -8.33
CA LEU A 96 13.85 -5.29 -7.05
C LEU A 96 14.21 -6.73 -6.68
N GLY A 97 14.72 -6.94 -5.46
CA GLY A 97 14.90 -8.27 -4.84
C GLY A 97 13.70 -8.73 -4.02
N GLY A 98 12.81 -7.81 -3.65
CA GLY A 98 11.61 -8.06 -2.86
C GLY A 98 10.85 -6.76 -2.59
N VAL A 99 9.61 -6.87 -2.10
CA VAL A 99 8.75 -5.73 -1.79
C VAL A 99 8.12 -5.91 -0.42
N ILE A 100 8.16 -4.85 0.38
CA ILE A 100 7.50 -4.75 1.68
C ILE A 100 6.40 -3.69 1.53
N LEU A 101 5.17 -4.09 1.82
CA LEU A 101 4.05 -3.18 2.01
C LEU A 101 3.89 -2.94 3.51
N LEU A 102 4.06 -1.69 3.94
CA LEU A 102 3.95 -1.29 5.34
C LEU A 102 2.74 -0.37 5.53
N GLY A 103 1.87 -0.74 6.46
CA GLY A 103 0.67 0.01 6.83
C GLY A 103 0.11 -0.50 8.16
N TYR A 104 -1.09 -0.07 8.51
CA TYR A 104 -1.86 -0.63 9.62
C TYR A 104 -3.14 -1.31 9.10
N GLY A 105 -3.74 -2.13 9.95
CA GLY A 105 -5.01 -2.79 9.68
C GLY A 105 -5.79 -2.98 10.96
N GLN A 106 -6.95 -3.61 10.83
CA GLN A 106 -7.82 -3.93 11.95
C GLN A 106 -7.74 -5.43 12.25
N ALA A 107 -7.81 -5.79 13.53
CA ALA A 107 -7.86 -7.18 13.96
C ALA A 107 -9.24 -7.77 13.66
N LEU A 108 -9.27 -8.96 13.04
CA LEU A 108 -10.49 -9.72 12.77
C LEU A 108 -10.64 -10.95 13.68
N ASN A 109 -9.69 -11.17 14.59
CA ASN A 109 -9.76 -12.21 15.60
C ASN A 109 -9.37 -11.65 16.97
N ASP A 110 -9.77 -12.36 18.02
CA ASP A 110 -9.55 -12.02 19.42
C ASP A 110 -8.10 -12.27 19.90
N SER A 111 -7.28 -12.96 19.10
CA SER A 111 -5.86 -13.19 19.41
C SER A 111 -4.97 -11.97 19.17
N LEU A 112 -5.46 -10.96 18.43
CA LEU A 112 -4.72 -9.76 18.08
C LEU A 112 -5.18 -8.55 18.89
N SER A 113 -4.25 -7.93 19.62
CA SER A 113 -4.49 -6.69 20.35
C SER A 113 -4.08 -5.47 19.52
N VAL A 114 -4.62 -4.29 19.87
CA VAL A 114 -4.13 -3.00 19.34
C VAL A 114 -2.62 -2.89 19.54
N GLY A 115 -1.90 -2.50 18.49
CA GLY A 115 -0.43 -2.42 18.48
C GLY A 115 0.28 -3.73 18.12
N SER A 116 -0.46 -4.82 17.88
CA SER A 116 0.14 -6.05 17.35
C SER A 116 0.75 -5.83 15.97
N VAL A 117 1.95 -6.35 15.75
CA VAL A 117 2.63 -6.36 14.44
C VAL A 117 2.41 -7.71 13.78
N VAL A 118 1.87 -7.70 12.55
CA VAL A 118 1.51 -8.92 11.82
C VAL A 118 2.29 -8.99 10.51
N ILE A 119 2.89 -10.16 10.24
CA ILE A 119 3.45 -10.52 8.94
C ILE A 119 2.52 -11.58 8.33
N PRO A 120 1.66 -11.22 7.36
CA PRO A 120 0.68 -12.16 6.82
C PRO A 120 1.36 -13.21 5.96
N LYS A 121 0.95 -14.48 6.13
CA LYS A 121 1.35 -15.57 5.23
C LYS A 121 0.57 -15.57 3.90
N TRP A 122 -0.66 -15.06 3.94
CA TRP A 122 -1.54 -14.92 2.78
C TRP A 122 -2.29 -13.59 2.86
N ILE A 123 -2.62 -13.05 1.69
CA ILE A 123 -3.36 -11.79 1.54
C ILE A 123 -4.53 -12.06 0.59
N ALA A 124 -5.70 -11.54 0.93
CA ALA A 124 -6.90 -11.62 0.09
C ALA A 124 -7.58 -10.25 0.06
N ALA A 125 -8.13 -9.87 -1.10
CA ALA A 125 -9.01 -8.72 -1.23
C ALA A 125 -10.45 -9.18 -0.99
N THR A 126 -11.00 -8.88 0.19
CA THR A 126 -12.34 -9.33 0.62
C THR A 126 -13.38 -8.21 0.60
N GLY A 127 -13.14 -7.16 -0.19
CA GLY A 127 -13.93 -5.93 -0.21
C GLY A 127 -13.46 -4.89 0.80
N VAL A 128 -14.17 -3.77 0.85
CA VAL A 128 -13.94 -2.69 1.81
C VAL A 128 -15.04 -2.79 2.86
N TRP A 129 -14.61 -2.84 4.12
CA TRP A 129 -15.48 -2.88 5.28
C TRP A 129 -15.27 -1.59 6.05
N THR A 130 -16.35 -0.83 6.26
CA THR A 130 -16.32 0.46 6.95
C THR A 130 -17.24 0.37 8.15
N TRP A 131 -16.66 0.32 9.35
CA TRP A 131 -17.43 0.42 10.60
C TRP A 131 -18.03 1.82 10.69
N GLN A 132 -19.34 1.88 10.89
CA GLN A 132 -20.03 3.14 11.06
C GLN A 132 -19.83 3.69 12.48
N PRO A 133 -19.98 5.02 12.69
CA PRO A 133 -19.91 5.61 14.02
C PRO A 133 -20.87 4.96 15.01
N PHE A 134 -20.49 4.96 16.30
CA PHE A 134 -21.44 4.58 17.36
C PHE A 134 -22.65 5.51 17.31
N TYR A 135 -23.85 4.93 17.40
CA TYR A 135 -25.11 5.68 17.31
C TYR A 135 -25.25 6.49 16.03
N ALA A 136 -24.74 5.97 14.90
CA ALA A 136 -25.04 6.50 13.58
C ALA A 136 -26.56 6.68 13.41
N ALA A 137 -26.99 7.76 12.74
CA ALA A 137 -28.39 7.94 12.39
C ALA A 137 -28.85 6.78 11.49
N GLU A 138 -30.15 6.47 11.44
CA GLU A 138 -30.63 5.32 10.67
C GLU A 138 -30.23 5.39 9.19
N GLU A 139 -30.14 6.60 8.62
CA GLU A 139 -29.68 6.85 7.25
C GLU A 139 -28.18 6.56 7.02
N ASP A 140 -27.37 6.55 8.09
CA ASP A 140 -25.92 6.35 8.06
C ASP A 140 -25.52 4.94 8.53
N GLU A 141 -26.49 4.08 8.88
CA GLU A 141 -26.22 2.69 9.25
C GLU A 141 -25.80 1.85 8.04
N GLY A 142 -24.78 1.00 8.24
CA GLY A 142 -24.32 0.05 7.24
C GLY A 142 -25.30 -1.09 6.98
N GLN A 143 -25.07 -1.84 5.89
CA GLN A 143 -25.97 -2.92 5.47
C GLN A 143 -26.04 -4.07 6.49
N LEU A 144 -24.97 -4.32 7.25
CA LEU A 144 -24.95 -5.30 8.33
C LEU A 144 -25.12 -4.59 9.68
N LYS A 145 -26.26 -4.82 10.33
CA LYS A 145 -26.61 -4.24 11.64
C LYS A 145 -26.45 -5.29 12.73
N PHE A 146 -25.47 -5.11 13.61
CA PHE A 146 -25.17 -6.13 14.63
C PHE A 146 -26.28 -6.30 15.67
N ARG A 147 -27.12 -5.28 15.86
CA ARG A 147 -28.28 -5.33 16.77
C ARG A 147 -29.26 -6.46 16.45
N GLU A 148 -29.37 -6.84 15.18
CA GLU A 148 -30.25 -7.91 14.67
C GLU A 148 -29.74 -9.31 15.03
N PHE A 149 -28.48 -9.42 15.47
CA PHE A 149 -27.83 -10.68 15.83
C PHE A 149 -27.54 -10.81 17.32
N ASN A 150 -27.98 -9.85 18.13
CA ASN A 150 -27.85 -9.96 19.58
C ASN A 150 -28.69 -11.13 20.10
N TYR A 151 -28.11 -11.84 21.05
CA TYR A 151 -28.74 -12.97 21.73
C TYR A 151 -28.54 -12.80 23.24
N PRO A 152 -29.57 -13.05 24.10
CA PRO A 152 -30.87 -13.66 23.77
C PRO A 152 -31.94 -12.73 23.22
N GLU A 153 -31.77 -11.42 23.34
CA GLU A 153 -32.73 -10.42 22.85
C GLU A 153 -32.02 -9.43 21.92
N GLU A 154 -32.73 -9.01 20.87
CA GLU A 154 -32.28 -7.97 19.95
C GLU A 154 -32.14 -6.62 20.69
N GLY A 155 -31.20 -5.79 20.25
CA GLY A 155 -31.00 -4.46 20.82
C GLY A 155 -29.68 -3.82 20.41
N ASP A 156 -29.50 -2.54 20.70
CA ASP A 156 -28.27 -1.84 20.33
C ASP A 156 -27.07 -2.38 21.09
N ASN A 157 -25.90 -2.31 20.44
CA ASN A 157 -24.63 -2.72 21.01
C ASN A 157 -23.49 -1.82 20.52
N LEU A 158 -22.32 -1.99 21.12
CA LEU A 158 -21.11 -1.23 20.75
C LEU A 158 -20.47 -1.72 19.44
N LEU A 159 -21.04 -2.69 18.73
CA LEU A 159 -20.60 -3.03 17.38
C LEU A 159 -21.32 -2.13 16.35
N GLY A 160 -22.55 -1.68 16.61
CA GLY A 160 -23.28 -0.78 15.72
C GLY A 160 -23.59 -1.44 14.37
N SER A 161 -23.08 -0.88 13.27
CA SER A 161 -23.25 -1.41 11.92
C SER A 161 -21.98 -1.28 11.07
N VAL A 162 -21.89 -2.09 10.03
CA VAL A 162 -20.77 -2.06 9.07
C VAL A 162 -21.29 -2.00 7.64
N GLU A 163 -20.67 -1.13 6.86
CA GLU A 163 -20.88 -1.02 5.43
C GLU A 163 -19.88 -1.90 4.67
N TYR A 164 -20.39 -2.60 3.65
CA TYR A 164 -19.61 -3.41 2.73
C TYR A 164 -19.68 -2.85 1.32
N GLU A 165 -18.50 -2.59 0.76
CA GLU A 165 -18.35 -2.33 -0.66
C GLU A 165 -17.52 -3.44 -1.32
N LYS A 166 -18.00 -3.89 -2.49
CA LYS A 166 -17.23 -4.83 -3.30
C LYS A 166 -15.91 -4.17 -3.73
N SER A 167 -14.83 -4.93 -3.64
CA SER A 167 -13.51 -4.46 -4.07
C SER A 167 -13.56 -4.00 -5.52
N GLN A 168 -13.09 -2.77 -5.78
CA GLN A 168 -13.06 -2.16 -7.11
C GLN A 168 -11.74 -2.44 -7.86
N ILE A 169 -11.19 -3.64 -7.68
CA ILE A 169 -9.98 -4.10 -8.40
C ILE A 169 -10.43 -4.87 -9.64
#